data_AF-D3SME4-F1
#
_entry.id   AF-D3SME4-F1
#
_cell.length_a   1.000
_cell.length_b   1.000
_cell.length_c   1.000
_cell.angle_alpha   90.00
_cell.angle_beta   90.00
_cell.angle_gamma   90.00
#
_symmetry.space_group_name_H-M   'P 1'
#
loop_
_entity.id
_entity.type
_entity.pdbx_description
1 polymer ?
#
loop_
_entity_poly.entity_id
_entity_poly.type
_entity_poly.pdbx_seq_one_letter_code
_entity_poly.pdbx_strand_id
1 'polypeptide(L)'
;MAEEERAGGLSGRVERRTLVRIFLQEDEGYLLIKRLREKGFEGATLLKAILGYGTTGKFHYEGIEVLSYGLPAVVEVVEREERLNELIRLVKETVKSGTVTLEEVLLWES
;
A
#
# COMPACT_ATOMS: atom_id res chain seq x y z
N MET A 1 24.06 -3.60 -16.08
CA MET A 1 24.23 -2.48 -17.03
C MET A 1 23.01 -1.55 -17.07
N ALA A 2 21.88 -1.87 -17.72
CA ALA A 2 20.74 -0.92 -17.80
C ALA A 2 19.99 -0.64 -16.48
N GLU A 3 19.93 -1.61 -15.56
CA GLU A 3 19.31 -1.43 -14.23
C GLU A 3 20.25 -0.73 -13.22
N GLU A 4 21.56 -0.96 -13.32
CA GLU A 4 22.58 -0.27 -12.50
C GLU A 4 22.70 1.22 -12.83
N GLU A 5 22.59 1.61 -14.11
CA GLU A 5 22.58 3.02 -14.51
C GLU A 5 21.34 3.77 -13.99
N ARG A 6 20.20 3.09 -13.87
CA ARG A 6 18.95 3.66 -13.31
C ARG A 6 19.00 3.82 -11.79
N ALA A 7 19.81 3.03 -11.10
CA ALA A 7 20.00 3.08 -9.64
C ALA A 7 21.03 4.13 -9.19
N GLY A 8 21.52 5.00 -10.09
CA GLY A 8 22.30 6.18 -9.72
C GLY A 8 23.66 5.89 -9.06
N GLY A 9 24.27 4.74 -9.31
CA GLY A 9 25.57 4.37 -8.74
C GLY A 9 25.51 3.78 -7.32
N LEU A 10 24.33 3.39 -6.84
CA LEU A 10 24.19 2.63 -5.61
C LEU A 10 24.84 1.25 -5.77
N SER A 11 25.78 0.89 -4.89
CA SER A 11 26.28 -0.50 -4.82
C SER A 11 25.23 -1.37 -4.14
N GLY A 12 24.73 -2.39 -4.82
CA GLY A 12 23.73 -3.31 -4.25
C GLY A 12 22.98 -4.06 -5.34
N ARG A 13 22.09 -4.96 -4.92
CA ARG A 13 21.21 -5.68 -5.85
C ARG A 13 20.04 -4.77 -6.21
N VAL A 14 19.77 -4.65 -7.50
CA VAL A 14 18.57 -3.97 -8.01
C VAL A 14 17.67 -5.02 -8.64
N GLU A 15 16.39 -4.97 -8.32
CA GLU A 15 15.40 -5.88 -8.89
C GLU A 15 14.08 -5.19 -9.19
N ARG A 16 13.41 -5.64 -10.26
CA ARG A 16 12.05 -5.20 -10.56
C ARG A 16 11.05 -5.81 -9.60
N ARG A 17 10.16 -4.97 -9.12
CA ARG A 17 9.05 -5.28 -8.22
C ARG A 17 7.84 -4.45 -8.60
N THR A 18 6.70 -4.77 -8.00
CA THR A 18 5.49 -3.96 -8.13
C THR A 18 5.18 -3.32 -6.79
N LEU A 19 5.08 -1.99 -6.79
CA LEU A 19 4.52 -1.24 -5.69
C LEU A 19 3.00 -1.23 -5.84
N VAL A 20 2.33 -1.78 -4.83
CA VAL A 20 0.88 -1.80 -4.71
C VAL A 20 0.47 -0.80 -3.65
N ARG A 21 -0.37 0.16 -4.03
CA ARG A 21 -0.97 1.10 -3.09
C ARG A 21 -2.45 0.81 -2.97
N ILE A 22 -2.90 0.56 -1.75
CA ILE A 22 -4.30 0.39 -1.42
C ILE A 22 -4.75 1.65 -0.70
N PHE A 23 -5.75 2.34 -1.24
CA PHE A 23 -6.41 3.50 -0.64
C PHE A 23 -7.69 3.03 0.04
N LEU A 24 -7.80 3.22 1.36
CA LEU A 24 -8.88 2.64 2.18
C LEU A 24 -9.11 3.44 3.46
N GLN A 25 -10.01 2.95 4.32
CA GLN A 25 -10.21 3.48 5.67
C GLN A 25 -9.15 2.96 6.65
N GLU A 26 -8.83 3.76 7.66
CA GLU A 26 -7.76 3.47 8.62
C GLU A 26 -7.95 2.14 9.38
N ASP A 27 -9.18 1.82 9.80
CA ASP A 27 -9.52 0.59 10.52
C ASP A 27 -9.30 -0.67 9.65
N GLU A 28 -9.73 -0.60 8.39
CA GLU A 28 -9.45 -1.62 7.38
C GLU A 28 -7.93 -1.74 7.13
N GLY A 29 -7.18 -0.65 7.25
CA GLY A 29 -5.73 -0.59 7.09
C GLY A 29 -5.01 -1.35 8.19
N TYR A 30 -5.39 -1.13 9.44
CA TYR A 30 -4.85 -1.90 10.56
C TYR A 30 -5.14 -3.40 10.42
N LEU A 31 -6.34 -3.76 9.94
CA LEU A 31 -6.69 -5.16 9.71
C LEU A 31 -5.85 -5.77 8.57
N LEU A 32 -5.69 -5.06 7.45
CA LEU A 32 -4.91 -5.51 6.30
C LEU A 32 -3.44 -5.73 6.66
N ILE A 33 -2.81 -4.80 7.40
CA ILE A 33 -1.43 -4.96 7.88
C ILE A 33 -1.26 -6.23 8.70
N LYS A 34 -2.20 -6.53 9.61
CA LYS A 34 -2.15 -7.76 10.42
C LYS A 34 -2.23 -9.01 9.54
N ARG A 35 -3.17 -9.05 8.59
CA ARG A 35 -3.34 -10.20 7.70
C ARG A 35 -2.15 -10.39 6.76
N LEU A 36 -1.54 -9.31 6.25
CA LEU A 36 -0.32 -9.37 5.44
C LEU A 36 0.83 -10.00 6.22
N ARG A 37 1.01 -9.58 7.48
CA ARG A 37 2.02 -10.18 8.37
C ARG A 37 1.75 -11.66 8.64
N GLU A 38 0.50 -12.05 8.92
CA GLU A 38 0.10 -13.45 9.14
C GLU A 38 0.31 -14.33 7.90
N LYS A 39 0.19 -13.75 6.71
CA LYS A 39 0.40 -14.42 5.41
C LYS A 39 1.86 -14.37 4.93
N GLY A 40 2.79 -13.84 5.72
CA GLY A 40 4.22 -13.81 5.40
C GLY A 40 4.57 -12.90 4.22
N PHE A 41 3.86 -11.78 4.05
CA PHE A 41 4.33 -10.71 3.16
C PHE A 41 5.58 -10.05 3.76
N GLU A 42 6.57 -9.75 2.93
CA GLU A 42 7.91 -9.34 3.38
C GLU A 42 7.88 -7.98 4.10
N GLY A 43 6.97 -7.09 3.71
CA GLY A 43 6.77 -5.81 4.36
C GLY A 43 5.51 -5.11 3.86
N ALA A 44 4.98 -4.23 4.69
CA ALA A 44 3.89 -3.33 4.34
C ALA A 44 3.94 -2.10 5.23
N THR A 45 3.60 -0.94 4.69
CA THR A 45 3.58 0.34 5.40
C THR A 45 2.19 0.94 5.36
N LEU A 46 1.67 1.37 6.51
CA LEU A 46 0.42 2.13 6.59
C LEU A 46 0.73 3.62 6.74
N LEU A 47 0.27 4.42 5.79
CA LEU A 47 0.37 5.88 5.78
C LEU A 47 -1.00 6.46 6.15
N LYS A 48 -1.07 7.20 7.25
CA LYS A 48 -2.27 7.91 7.67
C LYS A 48 -2.37 9.24 6.91
N ALA A 49 -3.50 9.49 6.25
CA ALA A 49 -3.77 10.76 5.60
C ALA A 49 -4.59 11.69 6.50
N ILE A 50 -4.40 13.00 6.31
CA ILE A 50 -5.15 14.03 7.04
C ILE A 50 -6.58 14.15 6.51
N LEU A 51 -6.74 14.03 5.18
CA LEU A 51 -8.02 14.15 4.51
C LEU A 51 -8.06 13.44 3.15
N GLY A 52 -9.25 13.14 2.67
CA GLY A 52 -9.48 12.56 1.34
C GLY A 52 -10.96 12.41 1.02
N TYR A 53 -11.34 12.47 -0.27
CA TYR A 53 -12.75 12.34 -0.69
C TYR A 53 -13.04 11.06 -1.50
N GLY A 54 -12.00 10.32 -1.89
CA GLY A 54 -12.08 9.04 -2.58
C GLY A 54 -12.94 9.04 -3.86
N THR A 55 -13.41 7.87 -4.25
CA THR A 55 -14.29 7.65 -5.42
C THR A 55 -15.78 7.90 -5.14
N THR A 56 -16.15 8.05 -3.86
CA THR A 56 -17.54 8.30 -3.42
C THR A 56 -17.84 9.79 -3.20
N GLY A 57 -16.82 10.66 -3.25
CA GLY A 57 -16.94 12.11 -3.12
C GLY A 57 -17.20 12.62 -1.69
N LYS A 58 -17.20 11.75 -0.68
CA LYS A 58 -17.42 12.13 0.73
C LYS A 58 -16.10 12.52 1.38
N PHE A 59 -16.03 13.71 1.96
CA PHE A 59 -14.85 14.16 2.72
C PHE A 59 -14.67 13.33 3.99
N HIS A 60 -13.51 12.70 4.11
CA HIS A 60 -12.97 12.14 5.36
C HIS A 60 -11.90 13.12 5.86
N TYR A 61 -12.06 13.68 7.07
CA TYR A 61 -11.10 14.64 7.66
C TYR A 61 -11.13 14.61 9.20
N GLU A 62 -10.03 15.01 9.84
CA GLU A 62 -9.97 15.29 11.29
C GLU A 62 -10.47 16.72 11.57
N GLY A 63 -11.70 16.87 12.09
CA GLY A 63 -12.26 18.16 12.51
C GLY A 63 -13.10 18.05 13.79
N ILE A 64 -13.05 19.09 14.61
CA ILE A 64 -13.30 19.10 16.08
C ILE A 64 -14.73 18.78 16.56
N GLU A 65 -15.72 18.50 15.71
CA GLU A 65 -17.09 18.30 16.21
C GLU A 65 -17.60 16.86 16.32
N VAL A 66 -16.98 15.85 15.70
CA VAL A 66 -17.34 14.46 16.01
C VAL A 66 -16.16 13.55 15.70
N LEU A 67 -15.75 12.72 16.67
CA LEU A 67 -15.04 11.45 16.49
C LEU A 67 -14.86 11.06 15.01
N SER A 68 -13.66 11.25 14.45
CA SER A 68 -13.39 10.94 13.04
C SER A 68 -13.39 9.43 12.82
N TYR A 69 -14.57 8.83 12.72
CA TYR A 69 -14.74 7.44 12.35
C TYR A 69 -14.33 7.28 10.87
N GLY A 70 -13.23 6.56 10.62
CA GLY A 70 -12.78 6.16 9.29
C GLY A 70 -11.95 7.22 8.55
N LEU A 71 -10.79 7.58 9.11
CA LEU A 71 -9.83 8.43 8.41
C LEU A 71 -9.26 7.73 7.17
N PRO A 72 -8.86 8.49 6.13
CA PRO A 72 -8.26 7.90 4.94
C PRO A 72 -6.85 7.41 5.26
N ALA A 73 -6.50 6.25 4.72
CA ALA A 73 -5.17 5.68 4.85
C ALA A 73 -4.74 5.02 3.54
N VAL A 74 -3.42 4.86 3.38
CA VAL A 74 -2.81 4.14 2.28
C VAL A 74 -1.95 3.01 2.83
N VAL A 75 -2.18 1.78 2.39
CA VAL A 75 -1.25 0.67 2.62
C VAL A 75 -0.38 0.52 1.38
N GLU A 76 0.93 0.57 1.56
CA GLU A 76 1.93 0.31 0.53
C GLU A 76 2.58 -1.05 0.75
N VAL A 77 2.65 -1.86 -0.31
CA VAL A 77 3.29 -3.17 -0.34
C VAL A 77 4.15 -3.25 -1.59
N VAL A 78 5.44 -3.59 -1.46
CA VAL A 78 6.31 -3.90 -2.60
C VAL A 78 6.41 -5.41 -2.69
N GLU A 79 6.00 -5.98 -3.82
CA GLU A 79 5.96 -7.43 -3.98
C GLU A 79 6.41 -7.89 -5.37
N ARG A 80 6.71 -9.19 -5.44
CA ARG A 80 6.99 -9.88 -6.70
C ARG A 80 5.70 -10.15 -7.48
N GLU A 81 5.81 -10.22 -8.80
CA GLU A 81 4.67 -10.50 -9.68
C GLU A 81 3.91 -11.76 -9.29
N GLU A 82 4.61 -12.82 -8.87
CA GLU A 82 3.99 -14.11 -8.53
C GLU A 82 3.06 -14.02 -7.30
N ARG A 83 3.30 -13.04 -6.41
CA ARG A 83 2.51 -12.84 -5.18
C ARG A 83 1.38 -11.83 -5.35
N LEU A 84 1.33 -11.09 -6.46
CA LEU A 84 0.30 -10.06 -6.67
C LEU A 84 -1.13 -10.65 -6.64
N ASN A 85 -1.34 -11.82 -7.22
CA ASN A 85 -2.65 -12.47 -7.21
C ASN A 85 -3.11 -12.89 -5.80
N GLU A 86 -2.16 -13.24 -4.92
CA GLU A 86 -2.44 -13.52 -3.52
C GLU A 86 -2.77 -12.22 -2.77
N LEU A 87 -1.94 -11.19 -2.96
CA LEU A 87 -2.13 -9.86 -2.37
C LEU A 87 -3.50 -9.26 -2.71
N ILE A 88 -3.86 -9.24 -4.00
CA ILE A 88 -5.13 -8.67 -4.46
C ILE A 88 -6.33 -9.46 -3.90
N ARG A 89 -6.23 -10.78 -3.75
CA ARG A 89 -7.28 -11.58 -3.08
C ARG A 89 -7.41 -11.20 -1.61
N LEU A 90 -6.30 -11.09 -0.89
CA LEU A 90 -6.30 -10.69 0.51
C LEU A 90 -6.90 -9.29 0.72
N VAL A 91 -6.57 -8.35 -0.17
CA VAL A 91 -7.14 -6.99 -0.17
C VAL A 91 -8.65 -7.06 -0.38
N LYS A 92 -9.15 -7.81 -1.37
CA LYS A 92 -10.59 -7.98 -1.63
C LYS A 92 -11.37 -8.59 -0.46
N GLU A 93 -10.76 -9.50 0.29
CA GLU A 93 -11.38 -10.11 1.47
C GLU A 93 -11.44 -9.15 2.67
N THR A 94 -10.55 -8.15 2.72
CA THR A 94 -10.32 -7.33 3.91
C THR A 94 -10.91 -5.94 3.78
N VAL A 95 -10.81 -5.35 2.58
CA VAL A 95 -11.18 -3.97 2.30
C VAL A 95 -12.55 -3.95 1.62
N LYS A 96 -13.56 -3.34 2.26
CA LYS A 96 -14.93 -3.28 1.74
C LYS A 96 -15.05 -2.29 0.59
N SER A 97 -14.38 -1.15 0.70
CA SER A 97 -14.37 -0.12 -0.33
C SER A 97 -13.03 0.60 -0.37
N GLY A 98 -12.43 0.67 -1.56
CA GLY A 98 -11.13 1.29 -1.73
C GLY A 98 -10.72 1.37 -3.19
N THR A 99 -9.49 1.79 -3.44
CA THR A 99 -8.89 1.76 -4.77
C THR A 99 -7.49 1.20 -4.67
N VAL A 100 -7.06 0.45 -5.68
CA VAL A 100 -5.72 -0.12 -5.75
C VAL A 100 -5.00 0.43 -6.98
N THR A 101 -3.76 0.88 -6.82
CA THR A 101 -2.87 1.18 -7.93
C THR A 101 -1.67 0.24 -7.90
N LEU A 102 -1.13 -0.07 -9.09
CA LEU A 102 0.05 -0.90 -9.28
C LEU A 102 1.05 -0.12 -10.12
N GLU A 103 2.30 -0.10 -9.68
CA GLU A 103 3.40 0.61 -10.34
C GLU A 103 4.64 -0.29 -10.39
N GLU A 104 5.27 -0.40 -11.55
CA GLU A 104 6.58 -1.07 -11.66
C GLU A 104 7.65 -0.19 -11.01
N VAL A 105 8.41 -0.76 -10.08
CA VAL A 105 9.48 -0.08 -9.36
C VAL A 105 10.78 -0.90 -9.41
N LEU A 106 11.91 -0.21 -9.27
CA LEU A 106 13.21 -0.83 -9.01
C LEU A 106 13.45 -0.81 -7.50
N LEU A 107 13.49 -1.98 -6.89
CA LEU A 107 13.89 -2.15 -5.50
C LEU A 107 15.41 -2.27 -5.45
N TRP A 108 16.05 -1.46 -4.61
CA TRP A 108 17.47 -1.55 -4.33
C TRP A 108 17.68 -2.08 -2.92
N GLU A 109 18.61 -3.03 -2.78
CA GLU A 109 19.04 -3.60 -1.51
C GLU A 109 20.57 -3.55 -1.43
N SER A 110 21.09 -3.03 -0.30
CA SER A 110 22.53 -2.90 0.00
C SER A 110 23.18 -4.20 0.40
#